data_AF-A0A1H4GKV4-F1
#
_entry.id   AF-A0A1H4GKV4-F1
#
_cell.length_a   1.000
_cell.length_b   1.000
_cell.length_c   1.000
_cell.angle_alpha   90.00
_cell.angle_beta   90.00
_cell.angle_gamma   90.00
#
_symmetry.space_group_name_H-M   'P 1'
#
loop_
_entity.id
_entity.type
_entity.pdbx_description
1 polymer ?
#
loop_
_entity_poly.entity_id
_entity_poly.type
_entity_poly.pdbx_seq_one_letter_code
_entity_poly.pdbx_strand_id
1 'polypeptide(L)'
;MGWRTAELQNELLNAPNFFFDKFCQIKMPSWTKGRVALVGDAGYCASPAAGMGGSLAIIGATALADAFEQHNGNFELAFETYNKNLRPFIEEVQTEAVEMLDKLLPRTEEEIKQRNSNGFEF
;
A
#
# COMPACT_ATOMS: atom_id res chain seq x y z
N MET A 1 -26.02 8.35 13.37
CA MET A 1 -25.79 8.17 11.92
C MET A 1 -26.86 7.26 11.37
N GLY A 2 -27.58 7.61 10.28
CA GLY A 2 -28.67 6.74 9.80
C GLY A 2 -29.58 7.24 8.68
N TRP A 3 -29.50 8.52 8.31
CA TRP A 3 -30.48 9.14 7.41
C TRP A 3 -30.49 8.59 5.97
N ARG A 4 -29.46 7.83 5.57
CA ARG A 4 -29.31 7.21 4.22
C ARG A 4 -28.95 5.72 4.26
N THR A 5 -28.96 5.07 5.42
CA THR A 5 -28.41 3.70 5.55
C THR A 5 -29.16 2.68 4.68
N ALA A 6 -30.49 2.78 4.61
CA ALA A 6 -31.29 1.88 3.78
C ALA A 6 -30.97 2.03 2.27
N GLU A 7 -30.75 3.26 1.82
CA GLU A 7 -30.38 3.56 0.43
C GLU A 7 -28.99 3.01 0.12
N LEU A 8 -27.99 3.27 0.98
CA LEU A 8 -26.63 2.73 0.84
C LEU A 8 -26.62 1.19 0.81
N GLN A 9 -27.44 0.54 1.65
CA GLN A 9 -27.54 -0.91 1.67
C GLN A 9 -28.15 -1.44 0.36
N ASN A 10 -29.18 -0.78 -0.17
CA ASN A 10 -29.77 -1.17 -1.44
C ASN A 10 -28.79 -1.03 -2.61
N GLU A 11 -28.03 0.07 -2.68
CA GLU A 11 -26.99 0.26 -3.69
C GLU A 11 -25.90 -0.81 -3.57
N LEU A 12 -25.47 -1.13 -2.35
CA LEU A 12 -24.43 -2.13 -2.10
C LEU A 12 -24.87 -3.54 -2.55
N LEU A 13 -26.13 -3.91 -2.30
CA LEU A 13 -26.67 -5.21 -2.71
C LEU A 13 -26.85 -5.36 -4.22
N ASN A 14 -27.03 -4.26 -4.94
CA ASN A 14 -27.25 -4.26 -6.39
C ASN A 14 -25.99 -3.87 -7.19
N ALA A 15 -24.87 -3.57 -6.52
CA ALA A 15 -23.64 -3.16 -7.19
C ALA A 15 -22.98 -4.34 -7.95
N PRO A 16 -22.79 -4.23 -9.28
CA PRO A 16 -22.23 -5.32 -10.08
C PRO A 16 -20.74 -5.58 -9.83
N ASN A 17 -20.04 -4.63 -9.22
CA ASN A 17 -18.59 -4.63 -8.98
C ASN A 17 -18.26 -4.26 -7.52
N PHE A 18 -19.07 -4.76 -6.58
CA PHE A 18 -18.81 -4.55 -5.16
C PHE A 18 -17.41 -5.08 -4.78
N PHE A 19 -16.63 -4.22 -4.12
CA PHE A 19 -15.32 -4.55 -3.59
C PHE A 19 -15.27 -4.22 -2.10
N PHE A 20 -14.74 -5.16 -1.32
CA PHE A 20 -14.51 -4.99 0.11
C PHE A 20 -13.26 -5.77 0.50
N ASP A 21 -12.35 -5.10 1.19
CA ASP A 21 -11.15 -5.72 1.72
C ASP A 21 -10.63 -4.96 2.94
N LYS A 22 -9.72 -5.58 3.68
CA LYS A 22 -9.03 -4.97 4.81
C LYS A 22 -7.90 -4.06 4.34
N PHE A 23 -7.56 -3.08 5.17
CA PHE A 23 -6.30 -2.37 5.07
C PHE A 23 -5.21 -3.28 5.63
N CYS A 24 -4.30 -3.76 4.77
CA CYS A 24 -3.16 -4.57 5.19
C CYS A 24 -1.88 -4.19 4.45
N GLN A 25 -0.75 -4.49 5.09
CA GLN A 25 0.57 -4.35 4.50
C GLN A 25 1.24 -5.71 4.33
N ILE A 26 2.08 -5.83 3.30
CA ILE A 26 2.95 -7.00 3.12
C ILE A 26 4.37 -6.61 3.54
N LYS A 27 4.88 -7.31 4.56
CA LYS A 27 6.25 -7.13 5.09
C LYS A 27 6.97 -8.45 5.02
N MET A 28 8.04 -8.50 4.22
CA MET A 28 8.83 -9.72 3.98
C MET A 28 10.32 -9.43 4.18
N PRO A 29 11.10 -10.38 4.74
CA PRO A 29 12.54 -10.22 4.89
C PRO A 29 13.27 -10.18 3.53
N SER A 30 12.70 -10.81 2.50
CA SER A 30 13.16 -10.74 1.11
C SER A 30 11.96 -10.84 0.18
N TRP A 31 11.98 -10.10 -0.93
CA TRP A 31 10.99 -10.18 -2.01
C TRP A 31 11.37 -11.16 -3.11
N THR A 32 12.53 -11.81 -2.97
CA THR A 32 13.08 -12.72 -3.97
C THR A 32 13.50 -14.04 -3.35
N LYS A 33 13.39 -15.12 -4.13
CA LYS A 33 13.86 -16.46 -3.75
C LYS A 33 14.19 -17.27 -4.99
N GLY A 34 15.42 -17.78 -5.08
CA GLY A 34 15.88 -18.46 -6.30
C GLY A 34 15.76 -17.53 -7.50
N ARG A 35 14.99 -17.96 -8.52
CA ARG A 35 14.75 -17.17 -9.75
C ARG A 35 13.38 -16.47 -9.76
N VAL A 36 12.74 -16.31 -8.61
CA VAL A 36 11.42 -15.67 -8.47
C VAL A 36 11.56 -14.36 -7.71
N ALA A 37 10.91 -13.30 -8.22
CA ALA A 37 10.77 -12.00 -7.57
C ALA A 37 9.29 -11.63 -7.44
N LEU A 38 8.93 -10.98 -6.33
CA LEU A 38 7.63 -10.36 -6.10
C LEU A 38 7.75 -8.85 -6.34
N VAL A 39 6.81 -8.29 -7.08
CA VAL A 39 6.76 -6.86 -7.42
C VAL A 39 5.36 -6.32 -7.13
N GLY A 40 5.28 -5.07 -6.70
CA GLY A 40 4.04 -4.39 -6.31
C GLY A 40 3.46 -4.94 -5.02
N ASP A 41 2.12 -4.95 -4.93
CA ASP A 41 1.40 -5.36 -3.72
C ASP A 41 1.71 -6.80 -3.28
N ALA A 42 2.16 -7.67 -4.19
CA ALA A 42 2.57 -9.03 -3.86
C ALA A 42 3.80 -9.08 -2.93
N GLY A 43 4.70 -8.10 -3.00
CA GLY A 43 5.92 -8.05 -2.18
C GLY A 43 5.87 -7.04 -1.04
N TYR A 44 5.22 -5.89 -1.27
CA TYR A 44 5.36 -4.73 -0.38
C TYR A 44 4.14 -3.80 -0.41
N CYS A 45 2.93 -4.36 -0.45
CA CYS A 45 1.72 -3.55 -0.30
C CYS A 45 1.81 -2.61 0.91
N ALA A 46 1.53 -1.32 0.70
CA ALA A 46 1.52 -0.30 1.75
C ALA A 46 0.13 -0.04 2.35
N SER A 47 -0.88 -0.81 1.91
CA SER A 47 -2.31 -0.60 2.12
C SER A 47 -2.88 0.60 1.36
N PRO A 48 -4.23 0.66 1.16
CA PRO A 48 -4.87 1.80 0.52
C PRO A 48 -4.64 3.14 1.24
N ALA A 49 -4.33 3.13 2.54
CA ALA A 49 -4.07 4.36 3.31
C ALA A 49 -2.88 5.16 2.78
N ALA A 50 -1.91 4.48 2.13
CA ALA A 50 -0.77 5.14 1.51
C ALA A 50 -1.15 5.92 0.24
N GLY A 51 -2.23 5.53 -0.46
CA GLY A 51 -2.56 6.07 -1.79
C GLY A 51 -1.53 5.75 -2.89
N MET A 52 -0.55 4.89 -2.62
CA MET A 52 0.66 4.72 -3.45
C MET A 52 0.78 3.38 -4.18
N GLY A 53 -0.19 2.46 -4.06
CA GLY A 53 -0.06 1.09 -4.61
C GLY A 53 0.34 1.04 -6.09
N GLY A 54 -0.33 1.84 -6.94
CA GLY A 54 0.02 1.94 -8.36
C GLY A 54 1.43 2.48 -8.61
N SER A 55 1.82 3.53 -7.88
CA SER A 55 3.17 4.10 -7.95
C SER A 55 4.23 3.11 -7.49
N LEU A 56 4.00 2.39 -6.39
CA LEU A 56 4.94 1.38 -5.87
C LEU A 56 5.12 0.20 -6.83
N ALA A 57 4.07 -0.19 -7.54
CA ALA A 57 4.16 -1.22 -8.58
C ALA A 57 5.11 -0.78 -9.71
N ILE A 58 4.96 0.45 -10.21
CA ILE A 58 5.81 1.01 -11.27
C ILE A 58 7.24 1.19 -10.77
N ILE A 59 7.43 1.87 -9.63
CA ILE A 59 8.75 2.14 -9.04
C ILE A 59 9.52 0.83 -8.83
N GLY A 60 8.87 -0.18 -8.26
CA GLY A 60 9.55 -1.44 -8.02
C GLY A 60 9.78 -2.29 -9.27
N ALA A 61 8.92 -2.20 -10.29
CA ALA A 61 9.19 -2.82 -11.59
C ALA A 61 10.43 -2.19 -12.25
N THR A 62 10.55 -0.85 -12.22
CA THR A 62 11.72 -0.12 -12.72
C THR A 62 12.97 -0.47 -11.92
N ALA A 63 12.91 -0.44 -10.58
CA ALA A 63 14.06 -0.76 -9.74
C ALA A 63 14.58 -2.19 -9.98
N LEU A 64 13.68 -3.14 -10.25
CA LEU A 64 14.08 -4.50 -10.60
C LEU A 64 14.77 -4.54 -11.97
N ALA A 65 14.21 -3.87 -12.98
CA ALA A 65 14.79 -3.79 -14.32
C ALA A 65 16.18 -3.13 -14.30
N ASP A 66 16.34 -2.01 -13.61
CA ASP A 66 17.60 -1.28 -13.45
C ASP A 66 18.66 -2.17 -12.78
N ALA A 67 18.27 -2.94 -11.76
CA ALA A 67 19.18 -3.87 -11.09
C ALA A 67 19.65 -5.00 -12.02
N PHE A 68 18.78 -5.50 -12.91
CA PHE A 68 19.16 -6.47 -13.93
C PHE A 68 20.10 -5.88 -14.98
N GLU A 69 19.86 -4.64 -15.40
CA GLU A 69 20.73 -3.93 -16.34
C GLU A 69 22.12 -3.71 -15.72
N GLN A 70 22.18 -3.22 -14.48
CA GLN A 70 23.41 -2.96 -13.75
C GLN A 70 24.30 -4.21 -13.60
N HIS A 71 23.70 -5.38 -13.44
CA HIS A 71 24.40 -6.65 -13.21
C HIS A 71 24.42 -7.57 -14.43
N ASN A 72 24.18 -7.03 -15.62
CA ASN A 72 24.27 -7.75 -16.90
C ASN A 72 23.46 -9.07 -16.91
N GLY A 73 22.28 -9.08 -16.28
CA GLY A 73 21.42 -10.26 -16.22
C GLY A 73 21.73 -11.26 -15.09
N ASN A 74 22.75 -11.03 -14.25
CA ASN A 74 23.02 -11.85 -13.07
C ASN A 74 21.90 -11.66 -12.03
N PHE A 75 21.02 -12.65 -11.90
CA PHE A 75 19.82 -12.53 -11.09
C PHE A 75 20.11 -12.50 -9.59
N GLU A 76 21.14 -13.20 -9.11
CA GLU A 76 21.51 -13.17 -7.70
C GLU A 76 21.92 -11.76 -7.26
N LEU A 77 22.81 -11.10 -8.02
CA LEU A 77 23.27 -9.74 -7.72
C LEU A 77 22.17 -8.69 -7.97
N ALA A 78 21.38 -8.86 -9.03
CA ALA A 78 20.25 -7.98 -9.31
C ALA A 78 19.20 -8.04 -8.19
N PHE A 79 18.86 -9.24 -7.71
CA PHE A 79 17.90 -9.41 -6.62
C PHE A 79 18.41 -8.87 -5.29
N GLU A 80 19.70 -9.00 -4.98
CA GLU A 80 20.30 -8.37 -3.80
C GLU A 80 20.19 -6.84 -3.89
N THR A 81 20.55 -6.27 -5.04
CA THR A 81 20.49 -4.82 -5.31
C THR A 81 19.06 -4.29 -5.22
N TYR A 82 18.11 -4.99 -5.84
CA TYR A 82 16.68 -4.69 -5.79
C TYR A 82 16.15 -4.67 -4.35
N ASN A 83 16.41 -5.72 -3.56
CA ASN A 83 15.98 -5.78 -2.16
C ASN A 83 16.63 -4.71 -1.30
N LYS A 84 17.92 -4.42 -1.50
CA LYS A 84 18.67 -3.48 -0.68
C LYS A 84 18.28 -2.03 -0.95
N ASN A 85 18.21 -1.65 -2.23
CA ASN A 85 18.07 -0.25 -2.62
C ASN A 85 16.63 0.24 -2.49
N LEU A 86 15.64 -0.62 -2.78
CA LEU A 86 14.23 -0.22 -2.75
C LEU A 86 13.64 -0.23 -1.32
N ARG A 87 14.22 -1.01 -0.40
CA ARG A 87 13.67 -1.24 0.95
C ARG A 87 13.50 -0.01 1.82
N PRO A 88 14.47 0.92 1.92
CA PRO A 88 14.30 2.11 2.75
C PRO A 88 13.06 2.92 2.33
N PHE A 89 12.87 3.13 1.03
CA PHE A 89 11.72 3.85 0.49
C PHE A 89 10.40 3.14 0.78
N ILE A 90 10.35 1.82 0.62
CA ILE A 90 9.15 1.03 0.92
C ILE A 90 8.80 1.08 2.40
N GLU A 91 9.79 0.94 3.29
CA GLU A 91 9.57 0.94 4.73
C GLU A 91 9.10 2.32 5.24
N GLU A 92 9.59 3.40 4.64
CA GLU A 92 9.12 4.77 4.89
C GLU A 92 7.64 4.92 4.51
N VAL A 93 7.28 4.59 3.26
CA VAL A 93 5.89 4.68 2.76
C VAL A 93 4.94 3.81 3.58
N GLN A 94 5.37 2.60 3.97
CA GLN A 94 4.59 1.72 4.84
C GLN A 94 4.41 2.29 6.24
N THR A 95 5.38 3.02 6.77
CA THR A 95 5.27 3.64 8.10
C THR A 95 4.28 4.80 8.07
N GLU A 96 4.44 5.71 7.11
CA GLU A 96 3.54 6.86 6.91
C GLU A 96 2.09 6.43 6.69
N ALA A 97 1.86 5.33 5.97
CA ALA A 97 0.52 4.80 5.72
C ALA A 97 -0.22 4.38 7.01
N VAL A 98 0.50 3.93 8.04
CA VAL A 98 -0.11 3.58 9.33
C VAL A 98 -0.56 4.85 10.06
N GLU A 99 0.28 5.89 10.06
CA GLU A 99 -0.06 7.18 10.67
C GLU A 99 -1.25 7.84 9.96
N MET A 100 -1.28 7.74 8.62
CA MET A 100 -2.38 8.22 7.81
C MET A 100 -3.69 7.49 8.12
N LEU A 101 -3.63 6.17 8.38
CA LEU A 101 -4.81 5.39 8.72
C LEU A 101 -5.47 5.84 10.04
N ASP A 102 -4.67 6.14 11.07
CA ASP A 102 -5.20 6.64 12.35
C ASP A 102 -5.85 8.03 12.20
N LYS A 103 -5.37 8.87 11.26
CA LYS A 103 -6.03 10.14 10.91
C LYS A 103 -7.34 9.90 10.14
N LEU A 104 -7.32 9.00 9.14
CA LEU A 104 -8.47 8.69 8.29
C LEU A 104 -9.63 8.05 9.08
N LEU A 105 -9.31 7.14 10.00
CA LEU A 105 -10.26 6.33 10.76
C LEU A 105 -10.07 6.52 12.27
N PRO A 106 -10.48 7.67 12.83
CA PRO A 106 -10.41 7.89 14.26
C PRO A 106 -11.29 6.88 15.02
N ARG A 107 -10.85 6.49 16.23
CA ARG A 107 -11.45 5.37 16.97
C ARG A 107 -12.60 5.81 17.86
N THR A 108 -12.67 7.09 18.17
CA THR A 108 -13.67 7.67 19.08
C THR A 108 -14.43 8.82 18.44
N GLU A 109 -15.65 9.04 18.94
CA GLU A 109 -16.52 10.14 18.49
C GLU A 109 -15.87 11.51 18.71
N GLU A 110 -15.10 11.68 19.79
CA GLU A 110 -14.41 12.94 20.06
C GLU A 110 -13.28 13.20 19.06
N GLU A 111 -12.50 12.18 18.69
CA GLU A 111 -11.49 12.32 17.64
C GLU A 111 -12.14 12.62 16.27
N ILE A 112 -13.30 12.02 15.96
CA ILE A 112 -14.06 12.31 14.74
C ILE A 112 -14.48 13.79 14.71
N LYS A 113 -15.04 14.31 15.81
CA LYS A 113 -15.44 15.72 15.91
C LYS A 113 -14.25 16.66 15.78
N GLN A 114 -13.13 16.32 16.43
CA GLN A 114 -11.91 17.12 16.37
C GLN A 114 -11.35 17.18 14.94
N ARG A 115 -11.24 16.03 14.26
CA ARG A 115 -10.82 15.96 12.85
C ARG A 115 -11.76 16.76 11.94
N ASN A 116 -13.08 16.60 12.09
CA ASN A 116 -14.05 17.31 11.25
C ASN A 116 -14.01 18.83 11.48
N SER A 117 -13.67 19.29 12.69
CA SER A 117 -13.59 20.72 13.02
C SER A 117 -12.29 21.36 12.55
N ASN A 118 -11.18 20.64 12.61
CA ASN A 118 -9.85 21.15 12.24
C ASN A 118 -9.54 20.97 10.74
N GLY A 119 -10.34 20.17 10.02
CA GLY A 119 -10.05 19.81 8.64
C GLY A 119 -9.07 18.64 8.53
N PHE A 120 -8.84 18.22 7.29
CA PHE A 120 -8.00 17.08 6.97
C PHE A 120 -6.79 17.57 6.16
N GLU A 121 -5.61 17.60 6.78
CA GLU A 121 -4.35 17.99 6.13
C GLU A 121 -3.56 16.74 5.71
N PHE A 122 -3.04 16.76 4.47
CA PHE A 122 -2.17 15.74 3.89
C PHE A 122 -0.70 16.09 4.09
#